data_AF-A0A4R4M4A1-F1
#
_entry.id   AF-A0A4R4M4A1-F1
#
_cell.length_a   1.000
_cell.length_b   1.000
_cell.length_c   1.000
_cell.angle_alpha   90.00
_cell.angle_beta   90.00
_cell.angle_gamma   90.00
#
_symmetry.space_group_name_H-M   'P 1'
#
loop_
_entity.id
_entity.type
_entity.pdbx_description
1 polymer ?
#
loop_
_entity_poly.entity_id
_entity_poly.type
_entity_poly.pdbx_seq_one_letter_code
_entity_poly.pdbx_strand_id
1 'polypeptide(L)'
;MNVTVTVEIYHNVSKDTAGRPLGFDGYRQGHPVVKVFEFPMEANESTEPILFAETAFQIGNEVHELSADYYRRRLRSLSVGDVVKIGLLWLSCEPVGWRPITDHTPIDITATHEGEHGTQPWRS
;
A
#
# COMPACT_ATOMS: atom_id res chain seq x y z
N MET A 1 24.91 -9.04 2.53
CA MET A 1 25.03 -7.82 1.69
C MET A 1 23.72 -7.06 1.83
N ASN A 2 23.74 -5.73 1.87
CA ASN A 2 22.50 -4.95 1.88
C ASN A 2 22.09 -4.60 0.44
N VAL A 3 20.80 -4.59 0.18
CA VAL A 3 20.19 -4.15 -1.07
C VAL A 3 19.06 -3.17 -0.76
N THR A 4 18.92 -2.13 -1.58
CA THR A 4 17.77 -1.23 -1.49
C THR A 4 16.58 -1.87 -2.20
N VAL A 5 15.44 -1.94 -1.53
CA VAL A 5 14.16 -2.43 -2.08
C VAL A 5 13.16 -1.28 -2.09
N THR A 6 12.40 -1.14 -3.17
CA THR A 6 11.26 -0.21 -3.23
C THR A 6 10.04 -0.86 -2.59
N VAL A 7 9.48 -0.17 -1.59
CA VAL A 7 8.20 -0.52 -0.98
C VAL A 7 7.14 0.42 -1.54
N GLU A 8 6.03 -0.14 -2.01
CA GLU A 8 4.93 0.61 -2.60
C GLU A 8 3.65 0.41 -1.77
N ILE A 9 2.96 1.50 -1.45
CA ILE A 9 1.69 1.52 -0.72
C ILE A 9 0.56 1.68 -1.71
N TYR A 10 -0.43 0.78 -1.64
CA TYR A 10 -1.62 0.81 -2.47
C TYR A 10 -2.89 0.95 -1.62
N HIS A 11 -3.73 1.90 -1.99
CA HIS A 11 -5.08 2.00 -1.44
C HIS A 11 -6.05 1.13 -2.24
N ASN A 12 -6.84 0.35 -1.51
CA ASN A 12 -8.01 -0.27 -2.07
C ASN A 12 -9.10 0.78 -2.29
N VAL A 13 -9.58 0.86 -3.53
CA VAL A 13 -10.59 1.84 -3.96
C VAL A 13 -11.93 1.19 -4.32
N SER A 14 -12.07 -0.11 -4.02
CA SER A 14 -13.30 -0.87 -4.24
C SER A 14 -14.46 -0.25 -3.47
N LYS A 15 -15.60 -0.08 -4.16
CA LYS A 15 -16.84 0.43 -3.58
C LYS A 15 -17.99 -0.49 -3.94
N ASP A 16 -19.00 -0.54 -3.07
CA ASP A 16 -20.26 -1.20 -3.38
C ASP A 16 -21.16 -0.32 -4.27
N THR A 17 -22.35 -0.82 -4.59
CA THR A 17 -23.32 -0.10 -5.43
C THR A 17 -23.85 1.19 -4.80
N ALA A 18 -23.71 1.36 -3.48
CA ALA A 18 -24.04 2.58 -2.76
C ALA A 18 -22.84 3.52 -2.60
N GLY A 19 -21.68 3.18 -3.18
CA GLY A 19 -20.45 3.97 -3.11
C GLY A 19 -19.67 3.80 -1.81
N ARG A 20 -20.06 2.86 -0.94
CA ARG A 20 -19.37 2.61 0.34
C ARG A 20 -18.09 1.79 0.09
N PRO A 21 -16.96 2.11 0.75
CA PRO A 21 -15.73 1.35 0.58
C PRO A 21 -15.89 -0.12 1.01
N LEU A 22 -15.44 -1.04 0.18
CA LEU A 22 -15.45 -2.49 0.44
C LEU A 22 -14.14 -3.01 1.05
N GLY A 23 -13.08 -2.21 1.02
CA GLY A 23 -11.76 -2.62 1.49
C GLY A 23 -11.68 -2.83 3.00
N PHE A 24 -12.48 -2.13 3.80
CA PHE A 24 -12.32 -2.14 5.26
C PHE A 24 -12.66 -3.46 5.96
N ASP A 25 -13.35 -4.38 5.27
CA ASP A 25 -13.59 -5.76 5.73
C ASP A 25 -12.48 -6.74 5.29
N GLY A 26 -11.41 -6.21 4.67
CA GLY A 26 -10.29 -6.98 4.13
C GLY A 26 -10.21 -6.96 2.62
N TYR A 27 -9.01 -7.24 2.10
CA TYR A 27 -8.76 -7.34 0.67
C TYR A 27 -9.36 -8.64 0.11
N ARG A 28 -9.90 -8.58 -1.11
CA ARG A 28 -10.47 -9.73 -1.83
C ARG A 28 -9.99 -9.74 -3.27
N GLN A 29 -9.94 -10.92 -3.88
CA GLN A 29 -9.66 -11.05 -5.30
C GLN A 29 -10.65 -10.20 -6.13
N GLY A 30 -10.13 -9.46 -7.10
CA GLY A 30 -10.91 -8.55 -7.93
C GLY A 30 -11.08 -7.14 -7.37
N HIS A 31 -10.67 -6.86 -6.13
CA HIS A 31 -10.63 -5.51 -5.60
C HIS A 31 -9.56 -4.68 -6.35
N PRO A 32 -9.92 -3.59 -7.06
CA PRO A 32 -8.94 -2.68 -7.63
C PRO A 32 -8.16 -1.93 -6.54
N VAL A 33 -6.87 -1.75 -6.80
CA VAL A 33 -5.95 -1.00 -5.94
C VAL A 33 -5.18 0.05 -6.73
N VAL A 34 -4.80 1.12 -6.04
CA VAL A 34 -4.13 2.29 -6.63
C VAL A 34 -2.88 2.61 -5.82
N LYS A 35 -1.71 2.76 -6.46
CA LYS A 35 -0.46 3.15 -5.79
C LYS A 35 -0.53 4.60 -5.34
N VAL A 36 -0.37 4.84 -4.06
CA VAL A 36 -0.48 6.17 -3.44
C VAL A 36 0.80 6.66 -2.79
N PHE A 37 1.76 5.78 -2.54
CA PHE A 37 3.06 6.18 -2.00
C PHE A 37 4.12 5.12 -2.33
N GLU A 38 5.39 5.52 -2.37
CA GLU A 38 6.51 4.59 -2.48
C GLU A 38 7.73 5.16 -1.75
N PHE A 39 8.57 4.29 -1.21
CA PHE A 39 9.80 4.67 -0.52
C PHE A 39 10.83 3.55 -0.62
N PRO A 40 12.14 3.89 -0.64
CA PRO A 40 13.20 2.89 -0.56
C PRO A 40 13.39 2.42 0.89
N MET A 41 13.78 1.16 1.06
CA MET A 41 14.18 0.60 2.34
C MET A 41 15.33 -0.39 2.15
N GLU A 42 16.32 -0.34 3.04
CA GLU A 42 17.45 -1.27 3.02
C GLU A 42 17.03 -2.65 3.53
N ALA A 43 17.49 -3.69 2.85
CA ALA A 43 17.18 -5.09 3.13
C ALA A 43 18.46 -5.93 3.11
N ASN A 44 18.49 -7.00 3.89
CA ASN A 44 19.46 -8.07 3.76
C ASN A 44 18.76 -9.43 3.82
N GLU A 45 19.54 -10.51 3.74
CA GLU A 45 19.03 -11.89 3.75
C GLU A 45 18.20 -12.25 5.00
N SER A 46 18.37 -11.52 6.10
CA SER A 46 17.63 -11.71 7.35
C SER A 46 16.44 -10.77 7.50
N THR A 47 16.19 -9.86 6.56
CA THR A 47 15.08 -8.91 6.66
C THR A 47 13.75 -9.59 6.30
N GLU A 48 12.86 -9.71 7.27
CA GLU A 48 11.53 -10.28 7.04
C GLU A 48 10.64 -9.34 6.21
N PRO A 49 9.90 -9.84 5.21
CA PRO A 49 9.02 -9.02 4.38
C PRO A 49 7.96 -8.23 5.15
N ILE A 50 7.52 -8.76 6.30
CA ILE A 50 6.53 -8.10 7.17
C ILE A 50 7.06 -6.75 7.67
N LEU A 51 8.37 -6.61 7.90
CA LEU A 51 8.94 -5.36 8.41
C LEU A 51 8.71 -4.18 7.45
N PHE A 52 8.82 -4.41 6.13
CA PHE A 52 8.54 -3.36 5.14
C PHE A 52 7.08 -2.93 5.16
N ALA A 53 6.15 -3.89 5.35
CA ALA A 53 4.73 -3.61 5.44
C ALA A 53 4.37 -2.88 6.75
N GLU A 54 5.02 -3.22 7.86
CA GLU A 54 4.92 -2.47 9.12
C GLU A 54 5.44 -1.03 8.98
N THR A 55 6.58 -0.82 8.31
CA THR A 55 7.05 0.54 8.02
C THR A 55 6.07 1.31 7.15
N ALA A 56 5.49 0.68 6.12
CA ALA A 56 4.42 1.28 5.33
C ALA A 56 3.19 1.65 6.19
N PHE A 57 2.82 0.79 7.15
CA PHE A 57 1.75 1.06 8.12
C PHE A 57 2.04 2.29 8.97
N GLN A 58 3.26 2.37 9.53
CA GLN A 58 3.69 3.50 10.35
C GLN A 58 3.66 4.80 9.55
N ILE A 59 4.12 4.78 8.30
CA ILE A 59 4.05 5.93 7.38
C ILE A 59 2.60 6.37 7.19
N GLY A 60 1.74 5.44 6.81
CA GLY A 60 0.32 5.68 6.57
C GLY A 60 -0.51 5.92 7.83
N ASN A 61 0.08 5.99 9.03
CA ASN A 61 -0.62 6.22 10.30
C ASN A 61 0.14 7.17 11.25
N GLU A 62 0.92 8.11 10.70
CA GLU A 62 1.57 9.21 11.45
C GLU A 62 2.61 8.79 12.50
N VAL A 63 3.23 7.62 12.36
CA VAL A 63 4.26 7.11 13.30
C VAL A 63 5.68 7.17 12.73
N HIS A 64 5.84 7.53 11.45
CA HIS A 64 7.14 7.51 10.76
C HIS A 64 7.54 8.91 10.26
N GLU A 65 8.84 9.15 10.07
CA GLU A 65 9.34 10.44 9.56
C GLU A 65 8.78 10.80 8.17
N LEU A 66 8.54 9.80 7.32
CA LEU A 66 7.93 9.96 5.99
C LEU A 66 6.42 10.21 6.03
N SER A 67 5.76 10.12 7.20
CA SER A 67 4.33 10.39 7.32
C SER A 67 4.00 11.83 6.89
N ALA A 68 4.88 12.80 7.16
CA ALA A 68 4.65 14.18 6.74
C ALA A 68 4.51 14.30 5.22
N ASP A 69 5.33 13.57 4.46
CA ASP A 69 5.27 13.55 2.99
C ASP A 69 4.02 12.82 2.48
N TYR A 70 3.65 11.73 3.14
CA TYR A 70 2.42 10.98 2.87
C TYR A 70 1.18 11.85 3.03
N TYR A 71 1.02 12.54 4.17
CA TYR A 71 -0.15 13.37 4.45
C TYR A 71 -0.14 14.73 3.76
N ARG A 72 1.03 15.25 3.34
CA ARG A 72 1.09 16.45 2.47
C ARG A 72 0.34 16.23 1.15
N ARG A 73 0.26 14.98 0.69
CA ARG A 73 -0.51 14.55 -0.48
C ARG A 73 -2.00 14.36 -0.20
N ARG A 74 -2.46 14.63 1.03
CA ARG A 74 -3.84 14.46 1.52
C ARG A 74 -4.36 13.02 1.37
N LEU A 75 -3.47 12.04 1.47
CA LEU A 75 -3.81 10.63 1.46
C LEU A 75 -4.55 10.26 2.75
N ARG A 76 -5.52 9.34 2.66
CA ARG A 76 -6.11 8.71 3.85
C ARG A 76 -5.10 7.77 4.52
N SER A 77 -5.34 7.44 5.78
CA SER A 77 -4.52 6.45 6.48
C SER A 77 -4.49 5.10 5.76
N LEU A 78 -3.40 4.35 5.94
CA LEU A 78 -3.31 2.95 5.53
C LEU A 78 -4.18 2.10 6.47
N SER A 79 -5.04 1.26 5.90
CA SER A 79 -6.10 0.58 6.65
C SER A 79 -6.30 -0.87 6.18
N VAL A 80 -7.11 -1.61 6.93
CA VAL A 80 -7.53 -2.97 6.57
C VAL A 80 -8.01 -3.01 5.11
N GLY A 81 -7.52 -4.03 4.39
CA GLY A 81 -7.78 -4.31 2.98
C GLY A 81 -7.04 -3.45 1.97
N ASP A 82 -6.18 -2.53 2.41
CA ASP A 82 -5.11 -1.98 1.60
C ASP A 82 -3.99 -2.99 1.38
N VAL A 83 -3.08 -2.67 0.46
CA VAL A 83 -2.05 -3.60 0.02
C VAL A 83 -0.70 -2.89 -0.03
N VAL A 84 0.36 -3.62 0.35
CA VAL A 84 1.75 -3.21 0.20
C VAL A 84 2.43 -4.15 -0.78
N LYS A 85 3.29 -3.60 -1.65
CA LYS A 85 4.11 -4.38 -2.58
C LYS A 85 5.59 -4.18 -2.28
N ILE A 86 6.34 -5.28 -2.30
CA ILE A 86 7.78 -5.33 -2.07
C ILE A 86 8.37 -6.17 -3.22
N GLY A 87 8.89 -5.51 -4.25
CA GLY A 87 9.29 -6.20 -5.48
C GLY A 87 8.12 -6.94 -6.13
N LEU A 88 8.14 -8.28 -6.12
CA LEU A 88 7.06 -9.13 -6.65
C LEU A 88 6.08 -9.62 -5.57
N LEU A 89 6.39 -9.42 -4.30
CA LEU A 89 5.54 -9.85 -3.19
C LEU A 89 4.46 -8.81 -2.91
N TRP A 90 3.23 -9.28 -2.75
CA TRP A 90 2.08 -8.47 -2.32
C TRP A 90 1.59 -8.94 -0.95
N LEU A 91 1.30 -7.98 -0.07
CA LEU A 91 0.80 -8.22 1.28
C LEU A 91 -0.48 -7.40 1.50
N SER A 92 -1.58 -8.03 1.89
CA SER A 92 -2.78 -7.31 2.35
C SER A 92 -2.66 -6.96 3.83
N CYS A 93 -3.09 -5.75 4.18
CA CYS A 93 -3.31 -5.35 5.56
C CYS A 93 -4.57 -6.08 6.07
N GLU A 94 -4.41 -6.93 7.07
CA GLU A 94 -5.51 -7.65 7.71
C GLU A 94 -5.89 -6.94 9.02
N PRO A 95 -7.02 -7.30 9.67
CA PRO A 95 -7.36 -6.75 10.98
C PRO A 95 -6.26 -6.97 12.03
N VAL A 96 -5.46 -8.03 11.87
CA VAL A 96 -4.28 -8.30 12.68
C VAL A 96 -3.15 -8.72 11.73
N GLY A 97 -2.12 -7.87 11.62
CA GLY A 97 -0.92 -8.14 10.84
C GLY A 97 -1.14 -8.14 9.32
N TRP A 98 -0.32 -8.94 8.64
CA TRP A 98 -0.21 -8.95 7.19
C TRP A 98 -0.38 -10.35 6.62
N ARG A 99 -1.02 -10.45 5.45
CA ARG A 99 -1.18 -11.72 4.75
C ARG A 99 -0.59 -11.64 3.33
N PRO A 100 0.30 -12.57 2.95
CA PRO A 100 0.75 -12.72 1.57
C PRO A 100 -0.41 -13.03 0.63
N ILE A 101 -0.49 -12.28 -0.47
CA ILE A 101 -1.40 -12.56 -1.58
C ILE A 101 -0.62 -13.44 -2.56
N THR A 102 -0.97 -14.73 -2.62
CA THR A 102 -0.22 -15.75 -3.38
C THR A 102 -1.06 -16.46 -4.44
N ASP A 103 -2.37 -16.28 -4.39
CA ASP A 103 -3.37 -16.90 -5.26
C ASP A 103 -3.71 -16.08 -6.50
N HIS A 104 -3.44 -14.77 -6.49
CA HIS A 104 -3.60 -13.89 -7.65
C HIS A 104 -2.70 -12.65 -7.57
N THR A 105 -2.61 -11.92 -8.67
CA THR A 105 -2.02 -10.58 -8.69
C THR A 105 -3.11 -9.53 -8.45
N PRO A 106 -2.94 -8.57 -7.53
CA PRO A 106 -3.86 -7.45 -7.37
C PRO A 106 -4.08 -6.67 -8.67
N ILE A 107 -5.31 -6.19 -8.87
CA ILE A 107 -5.67 -5.37 -10.02
C ILE A 107 -5.19 -3.94 -9.76
N ASP A 108 -3.95 -3.67 -10.14
CA ASP A 108 -3.35 -2.34 -10.10
C ASP A 108 -3.93 -1.47 -11.24
N ILE A 109 -4.68 -0.43 -10.86
CA ILE A 109 -5.29 0.54 -11.77
C ILE A 109 -4.64 1.92 -11.70
N THR A 110 -3.41 2.02 -11.16
CA THR A 110 -2.70 3.29 -10.98
C THR A 110 -2.62 4.10 -12.28
N ALA A 111 -2.28 3.45 -13.39
CA ALA A 111 -2.09 4.12 -14.68
C ALA A 111 -3.37 4.76 -15.24
N THR A 112 -4.56 4.31 -14.83
CA THR A 112 -5.84 4.87 -15.30
C THR A 112 -6.39 5.94 -14.36
N HIS A 113 -5.77 6.15 -13.20
CA HIS A 113 -6.18 7.10 -12.16
C HIS A 113 -5.05 8.07 -11.80
N GLU A 114 -4.22 8.43 -12.78
CA GLU A 114 -3.13 9.40 -12.66
C GLU A 114 -3.66 10.77 -12.18
N GLY A 115 -3.06 11.33 -11.13
CA GLY A 115 -3.50 12.58 -10.48
C GLY A 115 -4.75 12.48 -9.59
N GLU A 116 -5.40 11.31 -9.52
CA GLU A 116 -6.50 11.01 -8.58
C GLU A 116 -5.99 10.22 -7.38
N HIS A 117 -6.70 10.20 -6.25
CA HIS A 117 -6.29 9.46 -5.03
C HIS A 117 -4.87 9.79 -4.52
N GLY A 118 -4.29 10.90 -4.97
CA GLY A 118 -2.92 11.29 -4.68
C GLY A 118 -1.86 10.50 -5.45
N THR A 119 -2.20 9.85 -6.57
CA THR A 119 -1.27 9.10 -7.44
C THR A 119 -0.30 10.00 -8.23
N GLN A 120 0.62 9.35 -8.96
CA GLN A 120 1.65 9.95 -9.81
C GLN A 120 1.10 10.87 -10.93
N PRO A 121 1.93 11.73 -11.56
CA PRO A 121 3.28 12.06 -11.11
C PRO A 121 3.13 13.01 -9.93
N TRP A 122 3.80 12.68 -8.83
CA TRP A 122 3.71 13.43 -7.58
C TRP A 122 3.85 14.92 -7.89
N ARG A 123 2.77 15.70 -7.73
CA ARG A 123 2.81 17.14 -8.00
C ARG A 123 3.97 17.70 -7.16
N SER A 124 4.98 18.21 -7.86
CA SER A 124 6.19 18.85 -7.32
C SER A 124 5.84 19.98 -6.36
#